data_AF-A0A7C6SKW9-F1
#
_entry.id   AF-A0A7C6SKW9-F1
#
_cell.length_a   1.000
_cell.length_b   1.000
_cell.length_c   1.000
_cell.angle_alpha   90.00
_cell.angle_beta   90.00
_cell.angle_gamma   90.00
#
_symmetry.space_group_name_H-M   'P 1'
#
loop_
_entity.id
_entity.type
_entity.pdbx_description
1 polymer ?
#
loop_
_entity_poly.entity_id
_entity_poly.type
_entity_poly.pdbx_seq_one_letter_code
_entity_poly.pdbx_strand_id
1 'polypeptide(L)' 'MCYVPWQRFENLYENEFKALDRGTLFKDLDLEFLGRSCK' A
#
# COMPACT_ATOMS: atom_id res chain seq x y z
N MET A 1 0.00 22.94 2.52
CA MET A 1 0.84 22.41 1.42
C MET A 1 1.69 21.29 2.01
N CYS A 2 1.36 20.03 1.76
CA CYS A 2 2.16 18.90 2.22
C CYS A 2 3.09 18.47 1.08
N TYR A 3 4.38 18.35 1.38
CA TYR A 3 5.33 17.75 0.46
C TYR A 3 4.98 16.28 0.29
N VAL A 4 4.69 15.86 -0.94
CA VAL A 4 4.58 14.45 -1.30
C VAL A 4 5.92 14.07 -1.90
N PRO A 5 6.73 13.24 -1.22
CA PRO A 5 7.99 12.76 -1.78
C PRO A 5 7.74 12.04 -3.10
N TRP A 6 8.70 12.14 -4.02
CA TRP A 6 8.64 11.43 -5.28
C TRP A 6 8.62 9.92 -5.01
N GLN A 7 7.46 9.29 -5.22
CA GLN A 7 7.27 7.87 -4.97
C GLN A 7 7.80 7.07 -6.17
N ARG A 8 8.75 6.17 -5.92
CA ARG A 8 9.28 5.25 -6.93
C ARG A 8 8.34 4.06 -7.06
N PHE A 9 8.03 3.67 -8.28
CA PHE A 9 7.18 2.53 -8.60
C PHE A 9 8.00 1.24 -8.56
N GLU A 10 8.33 0.81 -7.35
CA GLU A 10 9.13 -0.38 -7.07
C GLU A 10 8.30 -1.40 -6.29
N ASN A 11 8.69 -2.67 -6.39
CA ASN A 11 8.05 -3.79 -5.68
C ASN A 11 6.52 -3.89 -5.84
N LEU A 12 6.03 -3.67 -7.07
CA LEU A 12 4.62 -3.78 -7.42
C LEU A 12 4.17 -5.24 -7.49
N TYR A 13 2.85 -5.45 -7.40
CA TYR A 13 2.26 -6.73 -7.80
C TYR A 13 2.45 -6.98 -9.31
N GLU A 14 2.70 -8.25 -9.66
CA GLU A 14 2.84 -8.68 -11.06
C GLU A 14 1.53 -8.64 -11.83
N ASN A 15 0.40 -8.57 -11.12
CA ASN A 15 -0.94 -8.69 -11.69
C ASN A 15 -1.89 -7.70 -11.02
N GLU A 16 -2.69 -7.00 -11.83
CA GLU A 16 -3.67 -5.99 -11.42
C GLU A 16 -4.77 -6.57 -10.51
N PHE A 17 -5.19 -7.82 -10.72
CA PHE A 17 -6.19 -8.48 -9.88
C PHE A 17 -5.69 -8.70 -8.45
N LYS A 18 -4.38 -8.98 -8.27
CA LYS A 18 -3.79 -9.12 -6.92
C LYS A 18 -3.72 -7.77 -6.21
N ALA A 19 -3.38 -6.71 -6.93
CA ALA A 19 -3.36 -5.36 -6.36
C ALA A 19 -4.77 -4.90 -5.95
N LEU A 20 -5.78 -5.21 -6.78
CA LEU A 20 -7.17 -4.88 -6.49
C LEU A 20 -7.68 -5.61 -5.24
N ASP A 21 -7.35 -6.90 -5.10
CA ASP A 21 -7.73 -7.71 -3.94
C ASP A 21 -7.11 -7.18 -2.62
N ARG A 22 -5.84 -6.75 -2.65
CA ARG A 22 -5.14 -6.19 -1.47
C ARG A 22 -5.45 -4.72 -1.19
N GLY A 23 -6.00 -3.99 -2.17
CA GLY A 23 -6.27 -2.56 -2.06
C GLY A 23 -5.02 -1.67 -2.14
N THR A 24 -3.89 -2.21 -2.62
CA THR A 24 -2.64 -1.47 -2.83
C THR A 24 -1.88 -2.04 -4.03
N LEU A 25 -1.21 -1.17 -4.79
CA LEU A 25 -0.30 -1.56 -5.88
C LEU A 25 1.08 -2.01 -5.36
N PHE A 26 1.44 -1.55 -4.15
CA PHE A 26 2.76 -1.72 -3.55
C PHE A 26 2.71 -2.86 -2.54
N LYS A 27 3.56 -3.88 -2.75
CA LYS A 27 3.66 -5.02 -1.82
C LYS A 27 4.14 -4.58 -0.43
N ASP A 28 4.98 -3.56 -0.37
CA ASP A 28 5.53 -3.04 0.90
C ASP A 28 4.46 -2.41 1.81
N LEU A 29 3.31 -2.04 1.26
CA LEU A 29 2.19 -1.44 2.00
C LEU A 29 1.12 -2.47 2.39
N ASP A 30 1.24 -3.72 1.93
CA ASP A 30 0.35 -4.83 2.27
C ASP A 30 0.73 -5.40 3.65
N LEU A 31 0.58 -4.55 4.66
CA LEU A 31 0.89 -4.83 6.05
C LEU A 31 -0.37 -5.27 6.78
N GLU A 32 -0.22 -6.20 7.72
CA GLU A 32 -1.31 -6.62 8.58
C GLU A 32 -1.84 -5.43 9.40
N PHE A 33 -3.16 -5.40 9.62
CA PHE A 33 -3.77 -4.39 10.47
C PHE A 33 -3.38 -4.64 11.94
N LEU A 34 -2.42 -3.85 12.43
CA LEU A 34 -1.92 -3.96 13.81
C LEU A 34 -2.81 -3.27 14.86
N GLY A 35 -3.92 -2.66 14.45
CA GLY A 35 -5.01 -2.19 15.33
C GLY A 35 -4.63 -1.31 16.52
N ARG A 36 -5.04 -0.05 16.49
CA ARG A 36 -5.40 0.69 17.72
C ARG A 36 -6.84 1.13 17.59
N SER A 37 -7.72 0.51 18.36
CA SER A 37 -9.08 1.03 18.56
C SER A 37 -8.97 2.23 19.49
N CYS A 38 -9.30 3.42 18.98
CA CYS A 38 -9.64 4.54 19.85
C CYS A 38 -11.00 4.19 20.48
N LYS A 39 -11.00 3.89 21.78
CA LYS A 39 -12.24 3.84 22.58
C LYS A 39 -12.64 5.26 22.96
#